data_AF-A0A1W1YNR5-F1
#
_entry.id   AF-A0A1W1YNR5-F1
#
_cell.length_a   1.000
_cell.length_b   1.000
_cell.length_c   1.000
_cell.angle_alpha   90.00
_cell.angle_beta   90.00
_cell.angle_gamma   90.00
#
_symmetry.space_group_name_H-M   'P 1'
#
loop_
_entity.id
_entity.type
_entity.pdbx_description
1 polymer ?
#
loop_
_entity_poly.entity_id
_entity_poly.type
_entity_poly.pdbx_seq_one_letter_code
_entity_poly.pdbx_strand_id
1 'polypeptide(L)' 'MQFRRGQKIEVYQTSKDEAWESYMDDFIGCHGIITDPDTAINDPDALIEVSLQGMGTHRLPQDCLRALETHT' A
#
# COMPACT_ATOMS: atom_id res chain seq x y z
N MET A 1 7.50 -0.76 -10.58
CA MET A 1 7.91 -1.84 -9.64
C MET A 1 6.66 -2.63 -9.30
N GLN A 2 6.76 -3.94 -9.12
CA GLN A 2 5.60 -4.79 -8.83
C GLN A 2 5.69 -5.27 -7.39
N PHE A 3 4.60 -5.07 -6.66
CA PHE A 3 4.49 -5.45 -5.27
C PHE A 3 4.26 -6.96 -5.12
N ARG A 4 4.80 -7.54 -4.05
CA ARG A 4 4.68 -8.99 -3.77
C ARG A 4 4.03 -9.23 -2.42
N ARG A 5 3.23 -10.30 -2.33
CA ARG A 5 2.68 -10.76 -1.05
C ARG A 5 3.81 -11.01 -0.03
N GLY A 6 3.63 -10.53 1.19
CA GLY A 6 4.60 -10.59 2.28
C GLY A 6 5.69 -9.51 2.23
N GLN A 7 5.71 -8.66 1.21
CA GLN A 7 6.65 -7.55 1.12
C GLN A 7 6.31 -6.48 2.16
N LYS A 8 7.33 -5.96 2.86
CA LYS A 8 7.18 -4.83 3.78
C LYS A 8 7.03 -3.54 2.99
N ILE A 9 6.08 -2.72 3.40
CA ILE A 9 5.80 -1.43 2.78
C ILE A 9 5.69 -0.33 3.82
N GLU A 10 5.83 0.90 3.35
CA GLU A 10 5.51 2.14 4.03
C GLU A 10 4.55 2.93 3.16
N VAL A 11 3.52 3.50 3.77
CA VAL A 11 2.70 4.52 3.10
C VAL A 11 3.45 5.84 3.20
N TYR A 12 4.07 6.29 2.11
CA TYR A 12 5.04 7.41 2.16
C TYR A 12 4.44 8.75 1.72
N GLN A 13 3.31 8.73 1.02
CA GLN A 13 2.63 9.92 0.52
C GLN A 13 1.12 9.68 0.40
N THR A 14 0.34 10.76 0.31
CA THR A 14 -1.07 10.71 -0.09
C THR A 14 -1.20 10.30 -1.55
N SER A 15 -2.20 9.50 -1.88
CA SER A 15 -2.52 9.20 -3.27
C SER A 15 -3.33 10.30 -3.94
N LYS A 16 -3.26 10.37 -5.27
CA LYS A 16 -4.13 11.21 -6.11
C LYS A 16 -5.34 10.45 -6.66
N ASP A 17 -5.43 9.16 -6.34
CA ASP A 17 -6.51 8.29 -6.76
C ASP A 17 -7.83 8.65 -6.05
N GLU A 18 -8.96 8.47 -6.73
CA GLU A 18 -10.29 8.73 -6.16
C GLU A 18 -10.62 7.80 -4.98
N ALA A 19 -9.93 6.64 -4.89
CA ALA A 19 -10.03 5.74 -3.75
C ALA A 19 -9.37 6.28 -2.47
N TRP A 20 -8.59 7.37 -2.55
CA TRP A 20 -7.95 7.96 -1.37
C TRP A 20 -8.92 8.85 -0.60
N GLU A 21 -9.24 8.46 0.62
CA GLU A 21 -10.10 9.22 1.52
C GLU A 21 -9.30 10.01 2.55
N SER A 22 -9.87 11.10 3.06
CA SER A 22 -9.17 12.01 4.01
C SER A 22 -8.77 11.36 5.34
N TYR A 23 -9.35 10.21 5.71
CA TYR A 23 -8.90 9.47 6.90
C TYR A 23 -7.62 8.68 6.64
N MET A 24 -7.30 8.40 5.37
CA MET A 24 -6.10 7.65 4.97
C MET A 24 -4.83 8.50 5.11
N ASP A 25 -4.94 9.82 5.25
CA ASP A 25 -3.84 10.72 5.61
C ASP A 25 -3.19 10.32 6.95
N ASP A 26 -3.91 9.65 7.85
CA ASP A 26 -3.35 9.11 9.10
C ASP A 26 -2.40 7.93 8.82
N PHE A 27 -2.54 7.27 7.68
CA PHE A 27 -1.71 6.14 7.29
C PHE A 27 -0.31 6.57 6.84
N ILE A 28 -0.09 7.85 6.55
CA ILE A 28 1.22 8.35 6.11
C ILE A 28 2.27 8.13 7.21
N GLY A 29 3.36 7.46 6.84
CA GLY A 29 4.40 6.99 7.75
C GLY A 29 4.11 5.64 8.41
N CYS A 30 2.94 5.04 8.19
CA CYS A 30 2.63 3.71 8.71
C CYS A 30 3.34 2.63 7.90
N HIS A 31 3.80 1.61 8.63
CA HIS A 31 4.45 0.45 8.06
C HIS A 31 3.48 -0.73 8.04
N GLY A 32 3.56 -1.53 6.98
CA GLY A 32 2.72 -2.68 6.81
C GLY A 32 3.36 -3.78 5.98
N ILE A 33 2.56 -4.78 5.68
CA ILE A 33 2.91 -5.85 4.76
C ILE A 33 1.83 -5.99 3.71
N ILE A 34 2.21 -6.43 2.52
CA ILE A 34 1.25 -6.74 1.47
C ILE A 34 0.62 -8.09 1.76
N THR A 35 -0.69 -8.11 1.96
CA THR A 35 -1.46 -9.35 2.16
C THR A 35 -1.92 -9.90 0.82
N ASP A 36 -2.29 -9.01 -0.09
CA ASP A 36 -2.73 -9.36 -1.43
C ASP A 36 -2.27 -8.29 -2.45
N PRO A 37 -1.30 -8.62 -3.32
CA PRO A 37 -0.89 -7.73 -4.41
C PRO A 37 -1.87 -7.76 -5.59
N ASP A 38 -2.96 -8.53 -5.48
CA ASP A 38 -3.87 -8.81 -6.57
C ASP A 38 -4.81 -7.63 -6.82
N THR A 39 -4.61 -7.01 -7.96
CA THR A 39 -5.72 -6.50 -8.75
C THR A 39 -5.28 -6.55 -10.21
N ALA A 40 -5.74 -7.58 -10.93
CA ALA A 40 -5.69 -7.74 -12.39
C ALA A 40 -4.36 -7.33 -13.08
N ILE A 41 -3.61 -8.32 -13.55
CA ILE A 41 -2.35 -8.18 -14.30
C ILE A 41 -2.38 -6.96 -15.27
N ASN A 42 -1.75 -5.85 -14.87
CA ASN A 42 -1.53 -4.57 -15.57
C ASN A 42 -2.55 -3.41 -15.39
N ASP A 43 -3.41 -3.43 -14.38
CA ASP A 43 -4.22 -2.23 -14.10
C ASP A 43 -3.47 -1.28 -13.12
N PRO A 44 -3.22 -0.01 -13.49
CA PRO A 44 -2.52 0.96 -12.63
C PRO A 44 -3.44 1.59 -11.57
N ASP A 45 -4.76 1.53 -11.74
CA ASP A 45 -5.78 2.09 -10.84
C ASP A 45 -6.22 1.08 -9.77
N ALA A 46 -5.36 0.10 -9.55
CA ALA A 46 -5.71 -1.17 -8.94
C ALA A 46 -5.23 -1.18 -7.48
N LEU A 47 -6.16 -1.43 -6.55
CA LEU A 47 -5.91 -1.28 -5.12
C LEU A 47 -5.22 -2.50 -4.52
N ILE A 48 -4.11 -2.28 -3.82
CA ILE A 48 -3.32 -3.31 -3.16
C ILE A 48 -3.82 -3.50 -1.73
N GLU A 49 -4.07 -4.75 -1.34
CA GLU A 49 -4.40 -5.06 0.04
C GLU A 49 -3.13 -5.12 0.89
N VAL A 50 -3.12 -4.27 1.92
CA VAL A 50 -2.03 -4.16 2.87
C VAL A 50 -2.56 -4.30 4.29
N SER A 51 -1.77 -4.93 5.15
CA SER A 51 -2.00 -4.94 6.59
C SER A 51 -1.05 -3.94 7.25
N LEU A 52 -1.61 -2.83 7.72
CA LEU A 52 -0.89 -1.76 8.41
C LEU A 52 -0.82 -2.05 9.91
N GLN A 53 0.35 -1.81 10.52
CA GLN A 53 0.53 -1.98 11.95
C GLN A 53 -0.38 -1.04 12.74
N GLY A 54 -1.23 -1.60 13.60
CA GLY A 54 -2.12 -0.83 14.47
C GLY A 54 -3.42 -0.34 13.81
N MET A 55 -3.55 -0.48 12.49
CA MET A 55 -4.73 0.01 11.74
C MET A 55 -5.53 -1.11 11.06
N GLY A 56 -4.98 -2.32 10.98
CA GLY A 56 -5.66 -3.48 10.38
C GLY A 56 -5.39 -3.59 8.89
N THR A 57 -6.29 -4.25 8.17
CA THR A 57 -6.15 -4.52 6.73
C THR A 57 -6.94 -3.51 5.91
N HIS A 58 -6.28 -2.88 4.94
CA HIS A 58 -6.82 -1.83 4.07
C HIS A 58 -6.41 -2.06 2.63
N ARG A 59 -7.22 -1.55 1.70
CA ARG A 59 -6.88 -1.51 0.27
C ARG A 59 -6.43 -0.11 -0.09
N LEU A 60 -5.19 0.01 -0.56
CA LEU A 60 -4.57 1.29 -0.87
C LEU A 60 -4.06 1.31 -2.31
N PRO A 61 -4.13 2.47 -2.98
CA PRO A 61 -3.59 2.64 -4.33
C PRO A 61 -2.08 2.43 -4.34
N GLN A 62 -1.55 1.94 -5.46
CA GLN A 62 -0.15 1.57 -5.54
C GLN A 62 0.82 2.76 -5.35
N ASP A 63 0.44 3.97 -5.76
CA ASP A 63 1.33 5.12 -5.80
C ASP A 63 1.71 5.65 -4.41
N CYS A 64 0.87 5.44 -3.40
CA CYS A 64 1.12 5.83 -2.02
C CYS A 64 2.05 4.88 -1.26
N LEU A 65 2.31 3.70 -1.82
CA LEU A 65 3.09 2.64 -1.20
C LEU A 65 4.54 2.68 -1.69
N ARG A 66 5.47 2.50 -0.76
CA ARG A 66 6.89 2.27 -1.06
C ARG A 66 7.34 0.96 -0.44
N ALA A 67 8.01 0.13 -1.23
CA ALA A 67 8.65 -1.08 -0.71
C ALA A 67 9.80 -0.70 0.23
N LEU A 68 9.79 -1.28 1.44
CA LEU A 68 10.90 -1.22 2.36
C LEU A 68 11.84 -2.39 2.03
N GLU A 69 12.82 -2.14 1.16
CA GLU A 69 13.87 -3.13 0.91
C GLU A 69 14.72 -3.32 2.17
N THR A 70 14.66 -4.51 2.75
CA THR A 70 15.68 -4.95 3.72
C THR A 70 16.95 -5.27 2.93
N HIS A 71 17.79 -4.26 2.69
CA HIS A 71 19.19 -4.49 2.34
C HIS A 71 19.80 -5.33 3.46
N THR A 72 20.21 -6.56 3.14
CA THR A 72 21.08 -7.39 3.98
C THR A 72 22.50 -7.27 3.46
#